data_AF-A0A957VAQ4-F1
#
_entry.id   AF-A0A957VAQ4-F1
#
_cell.length_a   1.000
_cell.length_b   1.000
_cell.length_c   1.000
_cell.angle_alpha   90.00
_cell.angle_beta   90.00
_cell.angle_gamma   90.00
#
_symmetry.space_group_name_H-M   'P 1'
#
loop_
_entity.id
_entity.type
_entity.pdbx_description
1 polymer ?
#
loop_
_entity_poly.entity_id
_entity_poly.type
_entity_poly.pdbx_seq_one_letter_code
_entity_poly.pdbx_strand_id
1 'polypeptide(L)'
;MQHFRTLFGLGVALLVGNATLLLDQPFWDAPRFLAAVALLFVLPGWAWLPALGWLQTQRGLERLVLIFGASTILSALALLGTVFIPGPFSERPTLITLNLVIMVGLICQAIKTHQSKIQNPKSKIEWPSRTVLLILLVIVAVAAFTRLTRIGYAEF
;
A
#
# COMPACT_ATOMS: atom_id res chain seq x y z
N MET A 1 -11.83 10.74 17.14
CA MET A 1 -10.78 11.61 16.54
C MET A 1 -9.67 10.86 15.79
N GLN A 2 -9.16 9.71 16.27
CA GLN A 2 -8.05 9.01 15.60
C GLN A 2 -8.37 8.54 14.16
N HIS A 3 -9.57 8.00 13.89
CA HIS A 3 -9.93 7.53 12.54
C HIS A 3 -10.00 8.64 11.49
N PHE A 4 -10.55 9.81 11.84
CA PHE A 4 -10.57 10.97 10.93
C PHE A 4 -9.15 11.40 10.55
N ARG A 5 -8.21 11.39 11.50
CA ARG A 5 -6.79 11.71 11.23
C ARG A 5 -6.16 10.70 10.27
N THR A 6 -6.48 9.41 10.41
CA THR A 6 -5.99 8.37 9.50
C THR A 6 -6.55 8.53 8.10
N LEU A 7 -7.88 8.70 7.95
CA LEU A 7 -8.52 8.93 6.66
C LEU A 7 -7.97 10.19 5.98
N PHE A 8 -7.85 11.29 6.74
CA PHE A 8 -7.29 12.53 6.23
C PHE A 8 -5.83 12.35 5.79
N GLY A 9 -5.00 11.70 6.61
CA GLY A 9 -3.61 11.42 6.27
C GLY A 9 -3.45 10.57 5.02
N LEU A 10 -4.28 9.53 4.84
CA LEU A 10 -4.28 8.70 3.64
C LEU A 10 -4.79 9.46 2.42
N GLY A 11 -5.82 10.28 2.57
CA GLY A 11 -6.33 11.15 1.50
C GLY A 11 -5.28 12.17 1.03
N VAL A 12 -4.57 12.81 1.97
CA VAL A 12 -3.46 13.70 1.64
C VAL A 12 -2.34 12.94 0.95
N ALA A 13 -1.94 11.76 1.45
CA ALA A 13 -0.91 10.95 0.82
C ALA A 13 -1.28 10.52 -0.60
N LEU A 14 -2.55 10.18 -0.85
CA LEU A 14 -3.07 9.89 -2.19
C LEU A 14 -2.95 11.09 -3.12
N LEU A 15 -3.38 12.28 -2.68
CA LEU A 15 -3.32 13.50 -3.48
C LEU A 15 -1.88 13.93 -3.76
N VAL A 16 -1.02 13.92 -2.75
CA VAL A 16 0.40 14.29 -2.88
C VAL A 16 1.12 13.29 -3.78
N GLY A 17 0.87 11.99 -3.63
CA GLY A 17 1.45 10.96 -4.49
C GLY A 17 1.08 11.17 -5.96
N ASN A 18 -0.19 11.44 -6.25
CA ASN A 18 -0.65 11.73 -7.61
C ASN A 18 -0.06 13.02 -8.17
N ALA A 19 -0.06 14.11 -7.38
CA ALA A 19 0.55 15.36 -7.80
C ALA A 19 2.04 15.18 -8.12
N THR A 20 2.76 14.41 -7.30
CA THR A 20 4.19 14.12 -7.50
C THR A 20 4.44 13.34 -8.79
N LEU A 21 3.58 12.37 -9.13
CA LEU A 21 3.72 11.58 -10.36
C LEU A 21 3.35 12.35 -11.63
N LEU A 22 2.34 13.21 -11.55
CA LEU A 22 1.84 13.99 -12.69
C LEU A 22 2.66 15.24 -13.00
N LEU A 23 3.41 15.75 -12.02
CA LEU A 23 4.33 16.88 -12.23
C LEU A 23 5.62 16.37 -12.86
N ASP A 24 5.73 16.54 -14.18
CA ASP A 24 6.91 16.16 -14.95
C ASP A 24 8.02 17.22 -14.77
N GLN A 25 8.80 17.07 -13.69
CA GLN A 25 9.91 17.94 -13.33
C GLN A 25 11.24 17.16 -13.43
N PRO A 26 12.27 17.70 -14.10
CA PRO A 26 13.50 16.96 -14.40
C PRO A 26 14.37 16.59 -13.17
N PHE A 27 14.10 17.16 -11.99
CA PHE A 27 14.82 16.86 -10.74
C PHE A 27 14.01 15.99 -9.76
N TRP A 28 12.88 15.43 -10.20
CA TRP A 28 11.89 14.80 -9.33
C TRP A 28 11.85 13.26 -9.42
N ASP A 29 12.89 12.62 -9.94
CA ASP A 29 12.91 11.16 -10.10
C ASP A 29 12.79 10.41 -8.76
N ALA A 30 13.55 10.83 -7.75
CA ALA A 30 13.49 10.23 -6.42
C ALA A 30 12.11 10.35 -5.73
N PRO A 31 11.48 11.54 -5.63
CA PRO A 31 10.15 11.65 -5.07
C PRO A 31 9.08 10.94 -5.92
N ARG A 32 9.19 10.93 -7.26
CA ARG A 32 8.30 10.14 -8.13
C ARG A 32 8.40 8.66 -7.83
N PHE A 33 9.61 8.13 -7.69
CA PHE A 33 9.81 6.73 -7.32
C PHE A 33 9.18 6.41 -5.96
N LEU A 34 9.40 7.24 -4.94
CA LEU A 34 8.80 7.04 -3.62
C LEU A 34 7.26 7.13 -3.66
N ALA A 35 6.70 8.05 -4.45
CA ALA A 35 5.27 8.17 -4.66
C ALA A 35 4.68 6.92 -5.34
N ALA A 36 5.34 6.40 -6.39
CA ALA A 36 4.94 5.18 -7.07
C ALA A 36 4.98 3.97 -6.12
N VAL A 37 6.05 3.84 -5.32
CA VAL A 37 6.18 2.77 -4.33
C VAL A 37 5.07 2.86 -3.28
N ALA A 38 4.79 4.06 -2.76
CA ALA A 38 3.72 4.25 -1.79
C ALA A 38 2.34 3.90 -2.37
N LEU A 39 2.05 4.35 -3.60
CA LEU A 39 0.78 4.10 -4.28
C LEU A 39 0.58 2.62 -4.63
N LEU A 40 1.63 1.89 -5.00
CA LEU A 40 1.54 0.49 -5.37
C LEU A 40 1.61 -0.47 -4.18
N PHE A 41 2.44 -0.19 -3.18
CA PHE A 41 2.81 -1.18 -2.15
C PHE A 41 2.35 -0.83 -0.74
N VAL A 42 1.84 0.38 -0.49
CA VAL A 42 1.49 0.81 0.87
C VAL A 42 0.04 1.29 0.96
N LEU A 43 -0.33 2.29 0.15
CA LEU A 43 -1.61 2.98 0.24
C LEU A 43 -2.83 2.06 0.04
N PRO A 44 -2.86 1.14 -0.94
CA PRO A 44 -4.04 0.29 -1.16
C PRO A 44 -4.30 -0.62 0.03
N GLY A 45 -3.29 -1.33 0.52
CA GLY A 45 -3.44 -2.20 1.69
C GLY A 45 -3.81 -1.42 2.94
N TRP A 46 -3.21 -0.25 3.15
CA TRP A 46 -3.54 0.60 4.30
C TRP A 46 -4.98 1.12 4.27
N ALA A 47 -5.49 1.51 3.11
CA ALA A 47 -6.88 1.97 2.96
C ALA A 47 -7.89 0.84 3.27
N TRP A 48 -7.55 -0.41 2.94
CA TRP A 48 -8.46 -1.55 3.07
C TRP A 48 -8.40 -2.28 4.42
N LEU A 49 -7.24 -2.30 5.09
CA LEU A 49 -7.03 -2.96 6.39
C LEU A 49 -8.12 -2.67 7.46
N PRO A 50 -8.49 -1.40 7.71
CA PRO A 50 -9.60 -1.09 8.60
C PRO A 50 -10.94 -1.67 8.13
N ALA A 51 -11.22 -1.56 6.83
CA ALA A 51 -12.47 -2.04 6.25
C ALA A 51 -12.61 -3.56 6.34
N LEU A 52 -11.49 -4.29 6.36
CA LEU A 52 -11.43 -5.75 6.51
C LEU A 52 -11.34 -6.22 7.97
N GLY A 53 -11.27 -5.30 8.93
CA GLY A 53 -11.15 -5.64 10.36
C GLY A 53 -9.77 -6.14 10.78
N TRP A 54 -8.78 -6.09 9.88
CA TRP A 54 -7.43 -6.63 10.09
C TRP A 54 -6.51 -5.74 10.94
N LEU A 55 -6.97 -4.52 11.29
CA LEU A 55 -6.27 -3.62 12.22
C LEU A 55 -6.28 -4.09 13.68
N GLN A 56 -6.99 -5.18 14.01
CA GLN A 56 -7.08 -5.70 15.37
C GLN A 56 -5.81 -6.45 15.83
N THR A 57 -4.93 -6.82 14.90
CA THR A 57 -3.67 -7.51 15.20
C THR A 57 -2.79 -6.64 16.09
N GLN A 58 -2.26 -7.16 17.20
CA GLN A 58 -1.40 -6.38 18.11
C GLN A 58 0.07 -6.36 17.65
N ARG A 59 0.45 -7.28 16.78
CA ARG A 59 1.83 -7.44 16.30
C ARG A 59 2.11 -6.51 15.12
N GLY A 60 3.07 -5.60 15.30
CA GLY A 60 3.44 -4.62 14.27
C GLY A 60 3.92 -5.27 12.97
N LEU A 61 4.69 -6.36 13.07
CA LEU A 61 5.17 -7.12 11.92
C LEU A 61 4.02 -7.72 11.10
N GLU A 62 3.04 -8.31 11.78
CA GLU A 62 1.85 -8.88 11.14
C GLU A 62 1.07 -7.82 10.38
N ARG A 63 0.90 -6.62 10.97
CA ARG A 63 0.29 -5.48 10.28
C ARG A 63 1.06 -5.09 9.03
N LEU A 64 2.40 -4.99 9.10
CA LEU A 64 3.19 -4.66 7.91
C LEU A 64 3.00 -5.70 6.81
N VAL A 65 3.08 -6.99 7.14
CA VAL A 65 2.86 -8.07 6.17
C VAL A 65 1.46 -7.97 5.55
N LEU A 66 0.45 -7.68 6.35
CA LEU A 66 -0.92 -7.47 5.85
C LEU A 66 -1.03 -6.23 4.96
N ILE A 67 -0.38 -5.11 5.31
CA ILE A 67 -0.34 -3.89 4.49
C ILE A 67 0.28 -4.20 3.12
N PHE A 68 1.49 -4.76 3.11
CA PHE A 68 2.23 -5.00 1.86
C PHE A 68 1.58 -6.10 1.02
N GLY A 69 1.11 -7.18 1.65
CA GLY A 69 0.42 -8.27 0.99
C GLY A 69 -0.90 -7.83 0.34
N ALA A 70 -1.75 -7.13 1.10
CA ALA A 70 -3.01 -6.59 0.58
C ALA A 70 -2.75 -5.55 -0.52
N SER A 71 -1.75 -4.67 -0.36
CA SER A 71 -1.39 -3.71 -1.39
C SER A 71 -0.96 -4.39 -2.69
N THR A 72 -0.13 -5.43 -2.59
CA THR A 72 0.33 -6.16 -3.77
C THR A 72 -0.83 -6.81 -4.52
N ILE A 73 -1.76 -7.47 -3.80
CA ILE A 73 -2.95 -8.08 -4.40
C ILE A 73 -3.85 -7.03 -5.04
N LEU A 74 -4.18 -5.95 -4.32
CA LEU A 74 -5.05 -4.89 -4.80
C LEU A 74 -4.45 -4.15 -6.01
N SER A 75 -3.15 -3.88 -5.99
CA SER A 75 -2.44 -3.27 -7.12
C SER A 75 -2.37 -4.20 -8.31
N ALA A 76 -2.14 -5.51 -8.12
CA ALA A 76 -2.18 -6.48 -9.21
C ALA A 76 -3.58 -6.56 -9.83
N LEU A 77 -4.64 -6.56 -9.01
CA LEU A 77 -6.02 -6.50 -9.48
C LEU A 77 -6.34 -5.19 -10.20
N ALA A 78 -5.82 -4.05 -9.71
CA ALA A 78 -5.98 -2.76 -10.37
C ALA A 78 -5.31 -2.77 -11.75
N LEU A 79 -4.05 -3.24 -11.84
CA LEU A 79 -3.32 -3.36 -13.10
C LEU A 79 -4.03 -4.28 -14.09
N LEU A 80 -4.51 -5.43 -13.62
CA LEU A 80 -5.31 -6.35 -14.43
C LEU A 80 -6.61 -5.68 -14.90
N GLY A 81 -7.27 -4.93 -14.02
CA GLY A 81 -8.44 -4.12 -14.36
C GLY A 81 -8.15 -3.08 -15.44
N THR A 82 -6.98 -2.43 -15.38
CA THR A 82 -6.54 -1.47 -16.39
C THR A 82 -6.38 -2.11 -17.76
N VAL A 83 -5.94 -3.37 -17.85
CA VAL A 83 -5.82 -4.11 -19.13
C VAL A 83 -7.18 -4.27 -19.83
N PHE A 84 -8.28 -4.30 -19.08
CA PHE A 84 -9.64 -4.38 -19.64
C PHE A 84 -10.21 -3.03 -20.09
N ILE A 85 -9.52 -1.91 -19.80
CA ILE A 85 -9.92 -0.59 -20.28
C ILE A 85 -9.46 -0.46 -21.74
N PRO A 86 -10.36 -0.16 -22.70
CA PRO A 86 -9.98 -0.03 -24.10
C PRO A 86 -8.96 1.11 -24.29
N GLY A 87 -7.81 0.80 -24.88
CA GLY A 87 -6.74 1.75 -25.15
C GLY A 87 -5.34 1.17 -24.90
N PRO A 88 -4.28 1.97 -25.12
CA PRO A 88 -2.93 1.55 -24.81
C PRO A 88 -2.71 1.49 -23.30
N PHE A 89 -2.04 0.43 -22.84
CA PHE A 89 -1.59 0.34 -21.45
C PHE A 89 -0.58 1.46 -21.18
N SER A 90 -1.01 2.44 -20.39
CA SER A 90 -0.28 3.68 -20.15
C SER A 90 -0.41 4.11 -18.70
N GLU A 91 0.45 5.03 -18.26
CA GLU A 91 0.53 5.47 -16.87
C GLU A 91 -0.80 6.02 -16.33
N ARG A 92 -1.49 6.86 -17.13
CA ARG A 92 -2.73 7.53 -16.71
C ARG A 92 -3.87 6.56 -16.36
N PRO A 93 -4.28 5.62 -17.22
CA PRO A 93 -5.34 4.68 -16.87
C PRO A 93 -4.94 3.79 -15.69
N THR A 94 -3.66 3.41 -15.57
CA THR A 94 -3.17 2.68 -14.39
C THR A 94 -3.34 3.47 -13.09
N LEU A 95 -2.93 4.75 -13.08
CA LEU A 95 -3.10 5.61 -11.91
C LEU A 95 -4.58 5.83 -11.58
N ILE A 96 -5.44 6.01 -12.58
CA ILE A 96 -6.89 6.15 -12.39
C ILE A 96 -7.45 4.89 -11.72
N THR A 97 -7.17 3.70 -12.25
CA THR A 97 -7.68 2.44 -11.67
C THR A 97 -7.17 2.24 -10.23
N LEU A 98 -5.89 2.52 -9.98
CA LEU A 98 -5.30 2.39 -8.65
C LEU A 98 -5.92 3.38 -7.65
N ASN A 99 -6.12 4.64 -8.06
CA ASN A 99 -6.78 5.65 -7.25
C ASN A 99 -8.22 5.26 -6.91
N LEU A 100 -8.96 4.69 -7.87
CA LEU A 100 -10.31 4.19 -7.62
C LEU A 100 -10.31 3.10 -6.55
N VAL A 101 -9.39 2.13 -6.64
CA VAL A 101 -9.28 1.06 -5.63
C VAL A 101 -8.95 1.62 -4.24
N ILE A 102 -8.04 2.58 -4.14
CA ILE A 102 -7.70 3.24 -2.86
C ILE A 102 -8.90 4.02 -2.34
N MET A 103 -9.56 4.82 -3.18
CA MET A 103 -10.73 5.61 -2.82
C MET A 103 -11.89 4.76 -2.32
N VAL A 104 -12.18 3.64 -2.97
CA VAL A 104 -13.19 2.68 -2.50
C VAL A 104 -12.83 2.17 -1.10
N GLY A 105 -11.57 1.82 -0.86
CA GLY A 105 -11.10 1.40 0.46
C GLY A 105 -11.33 2.48 1.54
N LEU A 106 -10.98 3.74 1.24
CA LEU A 106 -11.19 4.87 2.13
C LEU A 106 -12.67 5.13 2.41
N ILE A 107 -13.53 5.04 1.39
CA ILE A 107 -14.99 5.16 1.55
C ILE A 107 -15.53 4.03 2.43
N CYS A 108 -15.13 2.78 2.18
CA CYS A 108 -15.51 1.64 3.00
C CYS A 108 -15.07 1.82 4.46
N GLN A 109 -13.87 2.36 4.69
CA GLN A 109 -13.40 2.69 6.04
C GLN A 109 -14.27 3.77 6.68
N ALA A 110 -14.60 4.84 5.96
CA ALA A 110 -15.44 5.93 6.47
C ALA A 110 -16.83 5.42 6.89
N ILE A 111 -17.44 4.53 6.10
CA ILE A 111 -18.75 3.94 6.41
C ILE A 111 -18.66 2.99 7.62
N LYS A 112 -17.70 2.06 7.64
CA LYS A 112 -17.57 1.06 8.71
C LYS A 112 -17.11 1.65 10.05
N THR A 113 -16.45 2.81 10.04
CA THR A 113 -16.05 3.54 11.26
C THR A 113 -17.24 3.84 12.17
N HIS A 114 -18.45 4.02 11.61
CA HIS A 114 -19.66 4.23 12.41
C HIS A 114 -20.13 2.97 13.16
N GLN A 115 -19.73 1.78 12.71
CA GLN A 115 -20.21 0.50 13.27
C GLN A 115 -19.18 -0.16 14.20
N SER A 116 -17.90 0.10 14.00
CA SER A 116 -16.82 -0.53 14.78
C SER A 116 -16.60 0.18 16.13
N LYS A 117 -17.23 -0.33 17.19
CA LYS A 117 -16.77 -0.11 18.57
C LYS A 117 -15.40 -0.77 18.69
N ILE A 118 -14.32 0.00 18.51
CA ILE A 118 -12.93 -0.44 18.70
C ILE A 118 -12.80 -0.97 20.14
N GLN A 119 -12.77 -2.29 20.28
CA GLN A 119 -12.89 -2.98 21.57
C GLN A 119 -11.66 -2.87 22.48
N ASN A 120 -10.57 -2.18 22.10
CA ASN A 120 -9.50 -1.89 23.07
C ASN A 120 -8.59 -0.73 22.63
N PRO A 121 -8.84 0.52 23.06
CA PRO A 121 -8.02 1.68 22.72
C PRO A 121 -6.62 1.69 23.38
N LYS A 122 -6.31 0.68 24.22
CA LYS A 122 -5.06 0.60 25.00
C LYS A 122 -4.10 -0.51 24.57
N SER A 123 -4.38 -1.28 23.51
CA SER A 123 -3.42 -2.28 23.04
C SER A 123 -2.20 -1.57 22.43
N LYS A 124 -1.05 -1.69 23.10
CA LYS A 124 0.24 -1.21 22.57
C LYS A 124 0.63 -2.14 21.42
N ILE A 125 1.12 -1.57 20.32
CA ILE A 125 1.66 -2.38 19.22
C ILE A 125 2.94 -3.04 19.70
N GLU A 126 2.96 -4.37 19.67
CA GLU A 126 4.12 -5.17 20.04
C GLU A 126 4.99 -5.40 18.81
N TRP A 127 6.28 -5.06 18.93
CA TRP A 127 7.27 -5.33 17.90
C TRP A 127 8.15 -6.51 18.33
N PRO A 128 8.55 -7.38 17.39
CA PRO A 128 9.53 -8.41 17.69
C PRO A 128 10.87 -7.79 18.10
N SER A 129 11.72 -8.59 18.75
CA SER A 129 13.04 -8.13 19.19
C SER A 129 13.87 -7.62 18.00
N ARG A 130 14.79 -6.67 18.28
CA ARG A 130 15.66 -6.09 17.25
C ARG A 130 16.44 -7.14 16.47
N THR A 131 16.90 -8.20 17.15
CA THR A 131 17.60 -9.33 16.53
C THR A 131 16.73 -10.04 15.51
N VAL A 132 15.46 -10.34 15.85
CA VAL A 132 14.51 -10.98 14.93
C VAL A 132 14.23 -10.08 13.74
N LEU A 133 14.05 -8.76 13.95
CA LEU A 133 13.87 -7.79 12.86
C LEU A 133 15.06 -7.78 11.89
N LEU A 134 16.29 -7.79 12.41
CA LEU A 134 17.50 -7.81 11.58
C LEU A 134 17.59 -9.11 10.78
N ILE A 135 17.31 -10.26 11.40
CA ILE A 135 17.30 -11.56 10.71
C ILE A 135 16.27 -11.55 9.58
N LEU A 136 15.05 -11.07 9.85
CA LEU A 136 14.01 -10.95 8.82
C LEU A 136 14.43 -10.02 7.69
N LEU A 137 15.05 -8.90 8.01
CA LEU A 137 15.54 -7.94 7.01
C LEU A 137 16.62 -8.56 6.11
N VAL A 138 17.54 -9.35 6.68
CA VAL A 138 18.54 -10.10 5.92
C VAL A 138 17.86 -11.11 4.99
N ILE A 139 16.87 -11.86 5.48
CA ILE A 139 16.11 -12.83 4.66
C ILE A 139 15.43 -12.11 3.49
N VAL A 140 14.76 -10.97 3.75
CA VAL A 140 14.09 -10.18 2.71
C VAL A 140 15.10 -9.65 1.69
N ALA A 141 16.26 -9.17 2.12
CA ALA A 141 17.31 -8.70 1.22
C ALA A 141 17.84 -9.82 0.31
N VAL A 142 18.10 -11.00 0.87
CA VAL A 142 18.53 -12.18 0.11
C VAL A 142 17.44 -12.65 -0.86
N ALA A 143 16.18 -12.68 -0.43
CA ALA A 143 15.06 -13.05 -1.29
C ALA A 143 14.86 -12.04 -2.45
N ALA A 144 14.99 -10.75 -2.17
CA ALA A 144 14.90 -9.70 -3.19
C ALA A 144 16.05 -9.83 -4.21
N PHE A 145 17.28 -10.04 -3.73
CA PHE A 145 18.45 -10.21 -4.59
C PHE A 145 18.36 -11.47 -5.48
N THR A 146 17.98 -12.60 -4.90
CA THR A 146 17.81 -13.85 -5.67
C THR A 146 16.65 -13.76 -6.67
N ARG A 147 15.60 -13.01 -6.35
CA ARG A 147 14.52 -12.74 -7.31
C ARG A 147 14.99 -11.83 -8.44
N LEU A 148 15.65 -10.71 -8.15
CA LEU A 148 16.17 -9.78 -9.17
C LEU A 148 17.11 -10.47 -10.15
N THR A 149 18.03 -11.30 -9.65
CA THR A 149 18.97 -12.05 -10.50
C THR A 149 18.28 -13.13 -11.35
N ARG A 150 17.12 -13.64 -10.94
CA ARG A 150 16.32 -14.60 -11.73
C ARG A 150 15.36 -13.96 -12.71
N ILE A 151 15.04 -12.66 -12.60
CA ILE A 151 14.15 -11.98 -13.55
C ILE A 151 14.74 -12.05 -14.97
N GLY A 152 16.05 -11.89 -15.13
CA GLY A 152 16.72 -12.04 -16.43
C GLY A 152 16.74 -13.47 -17.01
N TYR A 153 16.40 -14.49 -16.23
CA TYR A 153 16.29 -15.88 -16.69
C TYR A 153 14.86 -16.27 -17.10
N ALA A 154 13.85 -15.47 -16.77
CA ALA A 154 12.46 -15.71 -17.15
C ALA A 154 12.11 -15.16 -18.55
N GLU A 155 13.09 -14.53 -19.22
CA GLU A 155 12.97 -13.95 -20.56
C GLU A 155 13.48 -14.90 -21.67
N PHE A 156 13.86 -16.14 -21.32
CA PHE A 156 14.25 -17.22 -22.23
C PHE A 156 13.38 -18.46 -22.05
#